data_AF-A0A523G5L2-F1
#
_entry.id   AF-A0A523G5L2-F1
#
_cell.length_a   1.000
_cell.length_b   1.000
_cell.length_c   1.000
_cell.angle_alpha   90.00
_cell.angle_beta   90.00
_cell.angle_gamma   90.00
#
_symmetry.space_group_name_H-M   'P 1'
#
loop_
_entity.id
_entity.type
_entity.pdbx_description
1 polymer ?
#
loop_
_entity_poly.entity_id
_entity_poly.type
_entity_poly.pdbx_seq_one_letter_code
_entity_poly.pdbx_strand_id
1 'polypeptide(L)'
;MNSVRVLKFGGTSVGAPERMRQVARLLAADEQTKIVVLSALSGTTNSLVSIGESWKNHRLTEVSQQVETLYDHYLNFINELL
;
A
#
# COMPACT_ATOMS: atom_id res chain seq x y z
N MET A 1 5.35 24.57 -22.63
CA MET A 1 4.58 23.38 -22.17
C MET A 1 4.69 23.32 -20.66
N ASN A 2 3.58 23.26 -19.92
CA ASN A 2 3.66 22.92 -18.49
C ASN A 2 4.25 21.52 -18.37
N SER A 3 5.40 21.40 -17.71
CA SER A 3 6.07 20.13 -17.53
C SER A 3 5.31 19.31 -16.48
N VAL A 4 4.83 18.13 -16.87
CA VAL A 4 4.19 17.18 -15.94
C VAL A 4 5.28 16.52 -15.10
N ARG A 5 5.13 16.53 -13.76
CA ARG A 5 6.03 15.78 -12.87
C ARG A 5 5.49 14.40 -12.59
N VAL A 6 6.34 13.38 -12.70
CA VAL A 6 6.03 12.00 -12.26
C VAL A 6 6.72 11.75 -10.93
N LEU A 7 5.94 11.41 -9.90
CA LEU A 7 6.44 11.16 -8.55
C LEU A 7 6.08 9.74 -8.13
N LYS A 8 7.08 8.98 -7.68
CA LYS A 8 6.89 7.59 -7.24
C LYS A 8 7.15 7.47 -5.74
N PHE A 9 6.22 6.83 -5.03
CA PHE A 9 6.34 6.52 -3.60
C PHE A 9 6.41 5.01 -3.39
N GLY A 10 7.39 4.56 -2.63
CA GLY A 10 7.56 3.14 -2.28
C GLY A 10 6.63 2.72 -1.13
N GLY A 11 6.57 1.42 -0.88
CA GLY A 11 5.67 0.88 0.15
C GLY A 11 5.97 1.39 1.56
N THR A 12 7.23 1.71 1.87
CA THR A 12 7.61 2.35 3.14
C THR A 12 7.16 3.81 3.23
N SER A 13 7.11 4.52 2.10
CA SER A 13 6.63 5.91 2.02
C SER A 13 5.13 6.04 2.26
N VAL A 14 4.36 4.96 2.05
CA VAL A 14 2.91 4.92 2.26
C VAL A 14 2.49 3.90 3.32
N GLY A 15 3.44 3.21 3.96
CA GLY A 15 3.18 2.03 4.78
C GLY A 15 2.63 2.30 6.18
N ALA A 16 2.42 3.56 6.54
CA ALA A 16 1.71 3.97 7.76
C ALA A 16 0.75 5.12 7.43
N PRO A 17 -0.40 5.24 8.12
CA PRO A 17 -1.36 6.32 7.88
C PRO A 17 -0.74 7.72 7.96
N GLU A 18 0.14 7.97 8.93
CA GLU A 18 0.87 9.25 9.09
C GLU A 18 1.75 9.55 7.88
N ARG A 19 2.41 8.52 7.34
CA ARG A 19 3.28 8.64 6.17
C ARG A 19 2.47 8.94 4.92
N MET A 20 1.32 8.28 4.75
CA MET A 20 0.40 8.56 3.65
C MET A 20 -0.13 10.01 3.72
N ARG A 21 -0.50 10.50 4.92
CA ARG A 21 -0.87 11.91 5.15
C ARG A 21 0.28 12.87 4.82
N GLN A 22 1.52 12.53 5.17
CA GLN A 22 2.70 13.33 4.81
C GLN A 22 2.88 13.40 3.29
N VAL A 23 2.75 12.27 2.58
CA VAL A 23 2.79 12.23 1.12
C VAL A 23 1.69 13.09 0.50
N ALA A 24 0.46 13.00 1.00
CA ALA A 24 -0.66 13.83 0.54
C ALA A 24 -0.38 15.33 0.70
N ARG A 25 0.17 15.75 1.86
CA ARG A 25 0.57 17.15 2.09
C ARG A 25 1.68 17.61 1.14
N LEU A 26 2.68 16.76 0.87
CA LEU A 26 3.75 17.08 -0.08
C LEU A 26 3.21 17.27 -1.50
N LEU A 27 2.23 16.46 -1.91
CA LEU A 27 1.61 16.54 -3.23
C LEU A 27 0.73 17.78 -3.39
N ALA A 28 0.09 18.22 -2.31
CA ALA A 28 -0.79 19.39 -2.26
C ALA A 28 -0.05 20.72 -2.04
N ALA A 29 1.28 20.70 -1.88
CA ALA A 29 2.07 21.90 -1.59
C ALA A 29 2.13 22.92 -2.75
N ASP A 30 1.77 22.51 -3.97
CA ASP A 30 1.71 23.36 -5.14
C ASP A 30 0.62 22.89 -6.13
N GLU A 31 0.21 23.76 -7.04
CA GLU A 31 -0.85 23.51 -8.02
C GLU A 31 -0.34 22.83 -9.31
N GLN A 32 0.93 22.41 -9.37
CA GLN A 32 1.45 21.75 -10.56
C GLN A 32 0.78 20.39 -10.77
N THR A 33 0.43 20.08 -12.02
CA THR A 33 -0.04 18.76 -12.43
C THR A 33 1.04 17.70 -12.20
N LYS A 34 0.68 16.66 -11.45
CA LYS A 34 1.56 15.54 -11.06
C LYS A 34 0.91 14.21 -11.44
N ILE A 35 1.70 13.27 -11.94
CA ILE A 35 1.34 11.85 -12.00
C ILE A 35 1.96 11.18 -10.78
N VAL A 36 1.14 10.52 -9.97
CA VAL A 36 1.59 9.85 -8.73
C VAL A 36 1.53 8.35 -8.92
N VAL A 37 2.66 7.69 -8.74
CA VAL A 37 2.82 6.24 -8.83
C VAL A 37 3.04 5.70 -7.43
N LEU A 38 2.18 4.78 -6.97
CA LEU A 38 2.27 4.18 -5.65
C LEU A 38 2.63 2.70 -5.76
N SER A 39 3.55 2.25 -4.91
CA SER A 39 3.64 0.83 -4.56
C SER A 39 2.51 0.45 -3.60
N ALA A 40 2.26 -0.85 -3.42
CA ALA A 40 1.42 -1.34 -2.32
C ALA A 40 2.00 -0.94 -0.95
N LEU A 41 1.21 -1.06 0.12
CA LEU A 41 1.69 -0.82 1.48
C LEU A 41 2.87 -1.76 1.80
N SER A 42 3.73 -1.32 2.73
CA SER A 42 4.91 -2.10 3.11
C SER A 42 4.51 -3.51 3.55
N GLY A 43 5.10 -4.53 2.92
CA GLY A 43 4.82 -5.93 3.20
C GLY A 43 3.67 -6.55 2.39
N THR A 44 2.74 -5.77 1.83
CA THR A 44 1.57 -6.32 1.11
C THR A 44 1.96 -7.25 -0.04
N THR A 45 2.91 -6.86 -0.90
CA THR A 45 3.34 -7.71 -2.01
C THR A 45 3.92 -9.03 -1.52
N ASN A 46 4.68 -9.02 -0.42
CA ASN A 46 5.22 -10.24 0.17
C ASN A 46 4.11 -11.13 0.75
N SER A 47 3.11 -10.53 1.41
CA SER A 47 1.94 -11.26 1.91
C SER A 47 1.17 -11.93 0.76
N LEU A 48 0.94 -11.23 -0.35
CA LEU A 48 0.25 -11.79 -1.52
C LEU A 48 1.04 -12.94 -2.15
N VAL A 49 2.36 -12.81 -2.26
CA VAL A 49 3.23 -13.90 -2.75
C VAL A 49 3.16 -15.10 -1.80
N SER A 50 3.21 -14.88 -0.48
CA SER A 50 3.09 -15.93 0.53
C SER A 50 1.76 -16.68 0.44
N ILE A 51 0.64 -15.96 0.27
CA ILE A 51 -0.68 -16.53 0.06
C ILE A 51 -0.69 -17.42 -1.19
N GLY A 52 -0.14 -16.93 -2.31
CA GLY A 52 -0.04 -17.70 -3.55
C GLY A 52 0.77 -18.99 -3.40
N GLU A 53 1.89 -18.93 -2.67
CA GLU A 53 2.70 -20.12 -2.40
C GLU A 53 1.98 -21.12 -1.49
N SER A 54 1.28 -20.66 -0.45
CA SER A 54 0.53 -21.56 0.43
C SER A 54 -0.69 -22.17 -0.28
N TRP A 55 -1.32 -21.44 -1.19
CA TRP A 55 -2.35 -21.98 -2.08
C TRP A 55 -1.81 -23.08 -2.99
N LYS A 56 -0.69 -22.81 -3.67
CA LYS A 56 -0.03 -23.77 -4.58
C LYS A 56 0.36 -25.08 -3.87
N ASN A 57 0.67 -25.01 -2.58
CA ASN A 57 1.03 -26.16 -1.75
C ASN A 57 -0.16 -26.79 -1.02
N HIS A 58 -1.40 -26.45 -1.39
CA HIS A 58 -2.64 -26.97 -0.79
C HIS A 58 -2.77 -26.74 0.74
N ARG A 59 -2.11 -25.70 1.28
CA ARG A 59 -2.17 -25.34 2.71
C ARG A 59 -3.36 -24.40 2.98
N LEU A 60 -4.58 -24.89 2.79
CA LEU A 60 -5.81 -24.05 2.78
C LEU A 60 -6.09 -23.33 4.12
N THR A 61 -5.75 -23.93 5.26
CA THR A 61 -5.87 -23.28 6.57
C THR A 61 -4.93 -22.08 6.67
N GLU A 62 -3.69 -22.22 6.19
CA GLU A 62 -2.70 -21.14 6.20
C GLU A 62 -3.10 -20.00 5.27
N VAL A 63 -3.62 -20.33 4.08
CA VAL A 63 -4.18 -19.34 3.13
C VAL A 63 -5.26 -18.51 3.82
N SER A 64 -6.24 -19.18 4.45
CA SER A 64 -7.36 -18.50 5.10
C SER A 64 -6.87 -17.54 6.18
N GLN A 65 -5.93 -18.00 7.01
CA GLN A 65 -5.32 -17.16 8.05
C GLN A 65 -4.55 -15.98 7.48
N GLN A 66 -3.74 -16.18 6.43
CA GLN A 66 -2.95 -15.11 5.81
C GLN A 66 -3.84 -14.05 5.14
N VAL A 67 -4.93 -14.48 4.50
CA VAL A 67 -5.92 -13.58 3.90
C VAL A 67 -6.61 -12.75 4.98
N GLU A 68 -7.06 -13.39 6.07
CA GLU A 68 -7.69 -12.69 7.19
C GLU A 68 -6.72 -11.69 7.85
N THR A 69 -5.47 -12.08 8.10
CA THR A 69 -4.44 -11.17 8.62
C THR A 69 -4.20 -9.98 7.70
N LEU A 70 -4.13 -10.19 6.38
CA LEU A 70 -3.93 -9.10 5.42
C LEU A 70 -5.17 -8.18 5.36
N TYR A 71 -6.36 -8.75 5.43
CA TYR A 71 -7.62 -8.01 5.47
C TYR A 71 -7.73 -7.12 6.71
N ASP A 72 -7.49 -7.69 7.90
CA ASP A 72 -7.49 -6.95 9.17
C ASP A 72 -6.44 -5.84 9.21
N HIS A 73 -5.25 -6.10 8.64
CA HIS A 73 -4.22 -5.07 8.49
C HIS A 73 -4.77 -3.86 7.71
N TYR A 74 -5.46 -4.08 6.59
CA TYR A 74 -6.05 -3.00 5.80
C TYR A 74 -7.23 -2.32 6.50
N LEU A 75 -8.07 -3.05 7.23
CA LEU A 75 -9.16 -2.45 8.00
C LEU A 75 -8.62 -1.49 9.07
N ASN A 76 -7.62 -1.93 9.84
CA ASN A 76 -6.96 -1.08 10.83
C ASN A 76 -6.31 0.15 10.18
N PHE A 77 -5.60 -0.06 9.06
CA PHE A 77 -4.99 1.04 8.32
C PHE A 77 -6.01 2.08 7.85
N ILE A 78 -7.16 1.65 7.33
CA ILE A 78 -8.24 2.54 6.88
C ILE A 78 -8.83 3.31 8.07
N ASN A 79 -9.11 2.62 9.18
CA ASN A 79 -9.65 3.23 10.39
C ASN A 79 -8.72 4.32 10.97
N GLU A 80 -7.41 4.12 10.90
CA GLU A 80 -6.42 5.11 11.34
C GLU A 80 -6.17 6.22 10.31
N LEU A 81 -6.53 5.99 9.04
CA LEU A 81 -6.33 6.95 7.96
C LEU A 81 -7.43 8.02 7.90
N LEU A 82 -8.68 7.60 8.08
CA LEU A 82 -9.89 8.41 8.04
C LEU A 82 -10.05 9.28 9.30
#